data_AF-A0A8X6UW08-F1
#
_entry.id   AF-A0A8X6UW08-F1
#
_cell.length_a   1.000
_cell.length_b   1.000
_cell.length_c   1.000
_cell.angle_alpha   90.00
_cell.angle_beta   90.00
_cell.angle_gamma   90.00
#
_symmetry.space_group_name_H-M   'P 1'
#
loop_
_entity.id
_entity.type
_entity.pdbx_description
1 polymer ?
#
loop_
_entity_poly.entity_id
_entity_poly.type
_entity_poly.pdbx_seq_one_letter_code
_entity_poly.pdbx_strand_id
1 'polypeptide(L)'
;MDDVVSGAQNLDTARQLQCRLQNMLETCGMKLHKWNSNSKELLNSSSDQEHSFSTNTESAIKTLGISWKPTGDYFMFKVSVPSIASYTKRYVLSVIARLYDPLGLIGLVISKAKIFLQKLWHRKLNWEEFLSDAIAPEWLHFVSSLKALEELKIDRHTFCKNVCRAT
;
A
#
# COMPACT_ATOMS: atom_id res chain seq x y z
N MET A 1 12.32 -5.88 -6.91
CA MET A 1 10.85 -5.78 -6.71
C MET A 1 10.39 -7.18 -6.95
N ASP A 2 9.96 -7.86 -5.88
CA ASP A 2 9.99 -9.32 -5.82
C ASP A 2 8.57 -9.90 -5.62
N ASP A 3 7.55 -9.04 -5.68
CA ASP A 3 6.13 -9.38 -5.56
C ASP A 3 5.51 -9.60 -6.96
N VAL A 4 4.70 -10.66 -7.13
CA VAL A 4 3.93 -10.91 -8.36
C VAL A 4 2.45 -10.73 -8.07
N VAL A 5 1.83 -9.74 -8.72
CA VAL A 5 0.42 -9.40 -8.48
C VAL A 5 -0.41 -9.79 -9.70
N SER A 6 -1.36 -10.72 -9.56
CA SER A 6 -2.18 -11.19 -10.68
C SER A 6 -3.62 -11.56 -10.26
N GLY A 7 -4.43 -12.01 -11.22
CA GLY A 7 -5.81 -12.45 -10.98
C GLY A 7 -6.51 -12.98 -12.21
N ALA A 8 -7.61 -13.70 -12.00
CA ALA A 8 -8.41 -14.30 -13.06
C ALA A 8 -9.92 -14.24 -12.74
N GLN A 9 -10.76 -14.38 -13.76
CA GLN A 9 -12.21 -14.15 -13.65
C GLN A 9 -12.95 -15.21 -12.83
N ASN A 10 -12.35 -16.38 -12.63
CA ASN A 10 -12.90 -17.45 -11.82
C ASN A 10 -11.77 -18.26 -11.20
N LEU A 11 -12.13 -19.13 -10.28
CA LEU A 11 -11.17 -19.88 -9.47
C LEU A 11 -10.37 -20.91 -10.29
N ASP A 12 -10.98 -21.58 -11.26
CA ASP A 12 -10.27 -22.54 -12.11
C ASP A 12 -9.21 -21.87 -12.97
N THR A 13 -9.55 -20.73 -13.60
CA THR A 13 -8.57 -19.95 -14.37
C THR A 13 -7.49 -19.35 -13.47
N ALA A 14 -7.82 -18.97 -12.23
CA ALA A 14 -6.85 -18.49 -11.26
C ALA A 14 -5.85 -19.59 -10.84
N ARG A 15 -6.32 -20.83 -10.62
CA ARG A 15 -5.45 -21.97 -10.34
C ARG A 15 -4.56 -22.31 -11.52
N GLN A 16 -5.11 -22.34 -12.74
CA GLN A 16 -4.31 -22.57 -13.94
C GLN A 16 -3.22 -21.51 -14.11
N LEU A 17 -3.56 -20.24 -13.85
CA LEU A 17 -2.61 -19.13 -13.90
C LEU A 17 -1.51 -19.29 -12.84
N GLN A 18 -1.87 -19.69 -11.62
CA GLN A 18 -0.91 -19.97 -10.54
C GLN A 18 0.09 -21.07 -10.94
N CYS A 19 -0.40 -22.22 -11.42
CA CYS A 19 0.47 -23.33 -11.85
C CYS A 19 1.38 -22.91 -13.00
N ARG A 20 0.87 -22.16 -13.98
CA ARG A 20 1.67 -21.66 -15.11
C ARG A 20 2.79 -20.73 -14.63
N LEU A 21 2.50 -19.83 -13.69
CA LEU A 21 3.51 -18.91 -13.13
C LEU A 21 4.58 -19.66 -12.34
N GLN A 22 4.19 -20.62 -11.49
CA GLN A 22 5.12 -21.45 -10.74
C GLN A 22 6.07 -22.21 -11.68
N ASN A 23 5.51 -22.94 -12.66
CA ASN A 23 6.30 -23.71 -13.60
C ASN A 23 7.25 -22.82 -14.40
N MET A 24 6.79 -21.67 -14.89
CA MET A 24 7.63 -20.74 -15.66
C MET A 24 8.79 -20.23 -14.81
N LEU A 25 8.53 -19.74 -13.61
CA LEU A 25 9.59 -19.16 -12.77
C LEU A 25 10.55 -20.22 -12.23
N GLU A 26 10.07 -21.45 -12.02
CA GLU A 26 10.91 -22.57 -11.65
C GLU A 26 11.93 -22.94 -12.75
N THR A 27 11.58 -22.78 -14.04
CA THR A 27 12.57 -22.93 -15.13
C THR A 27 13.73 -21.93 -15.04
N CYS A 28 13.51 -20.79 -14.39
CA CYS A 28 14.52 -19.78 -14.11
C CYS A 28 15.16 -19.96 -12.71
N GLY A 29 14.88 -21.06 -12.00
CA GLY A 29 15.34 -21.30 -10.63
C GLY A 29 14.68 -20.43 -9.56
N MET A 30 13.57 -19.75 -9.89
CA MET A 30 12.85 -18.86 -8.99
C MET A 30 11.61 -19.56 -8.44
N LYS A 31 11.62 -19.92 -7.15
CA LYS A 31 10.48 -20.53 -6.47
C LYS A 31 9.56 -19.47 -5.87
N LEU A 32 8.30 -19.45 -6.27
CA LEU A 32 7.29 -18.57 -5.69
C LEU A 32 6.79 -19.08 -4.34
N HIS A 33 6.76 -18.20 -3.35
CA HIS A 33 6.32 -18.48 -1.97
C HIS A 33 5.37 -17.39 -1.45
N LYS A 34 4.75 -17.61 -0.28
CA LYS A 34 3.93 -16.60 0.44
C LYS A 34 2.75 -16.04 -0.35
N TRP A 35 2.01 -16.93 -0.98
CA TRP A 35 0.82 -16.54 -1.74
C TRP A 35 -0.27 -15.96 -0.82
N ASN A 36 -1.04 -14.99 -1.32
CA ASN A 36 -2.21 -14.43 -0.66
C ASN A 36 -3.35 -14.28 -1.67
N SER A 37 -4.59 -14.54 -1.25
CA SER A 37 -5.76 -14.54 -2.15
C SER A 37 -7.01 -14.00 -1.47
N ASN A 38 -7.89 -13.37 -2.25
CA ASN A 38 -9.23 -12.98 -1.81
C ASN A 38 -10.22 -14.16 -1.77
N SER A 39 -9.87 -15.32 -2.36
CA SER A 39 -10.70 -16.52 -2.39
C SER A 39 -10.16 -17.60 -1.46
N LYS A 40 -10.94 -17.96 -0.43
CA LYS A 40 -10.59 -19.03 0.54
C LYS A 40 -10.38 -20.39 -0.13
N GLU A 41 -11.11 -20.67 -1.20
CA GLU A 41 -10.97 -21.92 -1.96
C GLU A 41 -9.64 -22.00 -2.72
N LEU A 42 -9.05 -20.85 -3.07
CA LEU A 42 -7.71 -20.79 -3.66
C LEU A 42 -6.61 -20.88 -2.59
N LEU A 43 -6.87 -20.34 -1.39
CA LEU A 43 -5.99 -20.49 -0.21
C LEU A 43 -5.88 -21.95 0.23
N ASN A 44 -6.98 -22.70 0.18
CA ASN A 44 -7.08 -24.06 0.71
C ASN A 44 -6.66 -25.16 -0.29
N SER A 45 -6.50 -24.84 -1.58
CA SER A 45 -6.14 -25.84 -2.60
C SER A 45 -4.65 -26.20 -2.65
N SER A 46 -3.79 -25.51 -1.90
CA SER A 46 -2.38 -25.88 -1.76
C SER A 46 -2.25 -26.94 -0.67
N SER A 47 -2.15 -28.21 -1.06
CA SER A 47 -1.85 -29.35 -0.17
C SER A 47 -0.41 -29.33 0.36
N ASP A 48 0.45 -28.47 -0.16
CA ASP A 48 1.85 -28.36 0.23
C ASP A 48 2.03 -27.31 1.33
N GLN A 49 2.44 -27.78 2.52
CA GLN A 49 2.73 -26.94 3.69
C GLN A 49 3.82 -25.88 3.42
N GLU A 50 4.66 -26.05 2.39
CA GLU A 50 5.69 -25.08 1.98
C GLU A 50 5.15 -23.90 1.15
N HIS A 51 3.97 -24.05 0.53
CA HIS A 51 3.32 -23.03 -0.30
C HIS A 51 2.11 -22.41 0.38
N SER A 52 1.96 -22.60 1.70
CA SER A 52 0.78 -22.18 2.44
C SER A 52 0.54 -20.68 2.27
N PHE A 53 -0.68 -20.37 1.82
CA PHE A 53 -1.13 -19.01 1.82
C PHE A 53 -1.28 -18.54 3.27
N SER A 54 -1.02 -17.26 3.57
CA SER A 54 -1.31 -16.76 4.91
C SER A 54 -2.81 -16.87 5.16
N THR A 55 -3.20 -17.76 6.07
CA THR A 55 -4.60 -18.02 6.45
C THR A 55 -5.25 -16.82 7.15
N ASN A 56 -4.46 -15.82 7.53
CA ASN A 56 -4.93 -14.59 8.16
C ASN A 56 -5.44 -13.56 7.14
N THR A 57 -6.55 -13.91 6.48
CA THR A 57 -7.28 -13.04 5.54
C THR A 57 -7.85 -11.77 6.22
N GLU A 58 -7.95 -11.75 7.55
CA GLU A 58 -8.40 -10.59 8.32
C GLU A 58 -7.33 -9.50 8.44
N SER A 59 -6.06 -9.89 8.35
CA SER A 59 -4.93 -8.97 8.42
C SER A 59 -4.67 -8.28 7.08
N ALA A 60 -4.40 -6.97 7.13
CA ALA A 60 -3.99 -6.24 5.94
C ALA A 60 -2.55 -6.61 5.56
N ILE A 61 -2.35 -7.02 4.32
CA ILE A 61 -1.05 -7.43 3.76
C ILE A 61 -0.45 -6.25 3.01
N LYS A 62 0.85 -6.03 3.16
CA LYS A 62 1.56 -5.06 2.31
C LYS A 62 1.87 -5.70 0.97
N THR A 63 1.34 -5.15 -0.10
CA THR A 63 1.61 -5.56 -1.48
C THR A 63 2.06 -4.34 -2.25
N LEU A 64 3.25 -4.39 -2.86
CA LEU A 64 3.84 -3.24 -3.55
C LEU A 64 3.85 -1.97 -2.68
N GLY A 65 4.08 -2.09 -1.37
CA GLY A 65 4.10 -0.95 -0.42
C GLY A 65 2.75 -0.33 -0.06
N ILE A 66 1.63 -0.79 -0.62
CA ILE A 66 0.25 -0.42 -0.23
C ILE A 66 -0.34 -1.53 0.65
N SER A 67 -1.24 -1.20 1.59
CA SER A 67 -1.95 -2.22 2.37
C SER A 67 -3.18 -2.71 1.60
N TRP A 68 -3.32 -4.02 1.42
CA TRP A 68 -4.46 -4.68 0.79
C TRP A 68 -5.16 -5.58 1.79
N LYS A 69 -6.50 -5.56 1.79
CA LYS A 69 -7.31 -6.46 2.60
C LYS A 69 -7.97 -7.52 1.71
N PRO A 70 -7.52 -8.79 1.76
CA PRO A 70 -8.01 -9.82 0.84
C PRO A 70 -9.50 -10.09 0.95
N THR A 71 -10.06 -10.19 2.17
CA THR A 71 -11.48 -10.58 2.37
C THR A 71 -12.48 -9.61 1.75
N GLY A 72 -12.14 -8.32 1.64
CA GLY A 72 -12.98 -7.30 1.02
C GLY A 72 -12.46 -6.79 -0.33
N ASP A 73 -11.28 -7.25 -0.74
CA ASP A 73 -10.59 -6.85 -1.97
C ASP A 73 -10.51 -5.33 -2.23
N TYR A 74 -10.09 -4.60 -1.20
CA TYR A 74 -9.82 -3.17 -1.28
C TYR A 74 -8.42 -2.83 -0.76
N PHE A 75 -7.87 -1.76 -1.31
CA PHE A 75 -6.69 -1.09 -0.77
C PHE A 75 -7.07 -0.21 0.42
N MET A 76 -6.15 -0.13 1.36
CA MET A 76 -6.21 0.70 2.55
C MET A 76 -4.89 1.45 2.72
N PHE A 77 -4.95 2.58 3.39
CA PHE A 77 -3.77 3.32 3.83
C PHE A 77 -3.68 3.26 5.34
N LYS A 78 -2.47 3.07 5.87
CA LYS A 78 -2.19 3.20 7.30
C LYS A 78 -1.29 4.40 7.49
N VAL A 79 -1.73 5.35 8.31
CA VAL A 79 -1.03 6.60 8.51
C VAL A 79 -0.56 6.66 9.96
N SER A 80 0.75 6.53 10.15
CA SER A 80 1.39 6.80 11.43
C SER A 80 2.37 7.96 11.27
N VAL A 81 1.96 9.13 11.76
CA VAL A 81 2.82 10.30 11.88
C VAL A 81 2.96 10.62 13.37
N PRO A 82 4.18 10.48 13.93
CA PRO A 82 4.43 10.87 15.32
C PRO A 82 4.06 12.33 15.56
N SER A 83 3.35 12.57 16.66
CA SER A 83 3.15 13.92 17.17
C SER A 83 4.39 14.32 17.97
N ILE A 84 5.08 15.36 17.54
CA ILE A 84 6.26 15.91 18.22
C ILE A 84 6.06 17.40 18.49
N ALA A 85 6.79 17.95 19.46
CA ALA A 85 6.63 19.33 19.92
C ALA A 85 6.98 20.37 18.84
N SER A 86 7.92 20.06 17.94
CA SER A 86 8.31 20.96 16.85
C SER A 86 8.74 20.16 15.63
N TYR A 87 8.41 20.66 14.45
CA TYR A 87 8.69 20.00 13.19
C TYR A 87 9.82 20.73 12.47
N THR A 88 10.78 20.00 11.91
CA THR A 88 11.79 20.56 11.00
C THR A 88 11.39 20.35 9.55
N LYS A 89 12.02 21.06 8.62
CA LYS A 89 11.85 20.79 7.18
C LYS A 89 12.18 19.35 6.81
N ARG A 90 13.24 18.79 7.40
CA ARG A 90 13.63 17.39 7.23
C ARG A 90 12.54 16.45 7.71
N TYR A 91 11.91 16.76 8.84
CA TYR A 91 10.78 15.97 9.34
C TYR A 91 9.60 15.99 8.36
N VAL A 92 9.22 17.17 7.86
CA VAL A 92 8.16 17.34 6.86
C VAL A 92 8.42 16.46 5.64
N LEU A 93 9.64 16.51 5.08
CA LEU A 93 10.02 15.66 3.95
C LEU A 93 9.89 14.16 4.29
N SER A 94 10.34 13.76 5.48
CA SER A 94 10.27 12.36 5.92
C SER A 94 8.82 11.85 5.98
N VAL A 95 7.88 12.69 6.39
CA VAL A 95 6.45 12.35 6.41
C VAL A 95 5.91 12.23 4.98
N ILE A 96 6.25 13.16 4.10
CA ILE A 96 5.84 13.12 2.69
C ILE A 96 6.35 11.84 2.01
N ALA A 97 7.59 11.45 2.28
CA ALA A 97 8.18 10.23 1.72
C ALA A 97 7.49 8.94 2.20
N ARG A 98 6.84 8.95 3.37
CA ARG A 98 6.03 7.82 3.86
C ARG A 98 4.68 7.70 3.18
N LEU A 99 4.17 8.75 2.54
CA LEU A 99 2.95 8.73 1.72
C LEU A 99 3.25 8.07 0.38
N TYR A 100 3.57 6.78 0.42
CA TYR A 100 3.92 5.98 -0.75
C TYR A 100 2.65 5.60 -1.52
N ASP A 101 2.62 5.91 -2.82
CA ASP A 101 1.45 5.72 -3.68
C ASP A 101 1.87 5.35 -5.11
N PRO A 102 2.25 4.09 -5.35
CA PRO A 102 2.67 3.63 -6.67
C PRO A 102 1.54 3.64 -7.71
N LEU A 103 0.28 3.71 -7.27
CA LEU A 103 -0.90 3.67 -8.13
C LEU A 103 -1.54 5.05 -8.37
N GLY A 104 -1.05 6.11 -7.71
CA GLY A 104 -1.57 7.47 -7.84
C GLY A 104 -2.94 7.69 -7.17
N LEU A 105 -3.38 6.78 -6.29
CA LEU A 105 -4.70 6.79 -5.65
C LEU A 105 -4.90 7.96 -4.67
N ILE A 106 -3.83 8.40 -4.01
CA ILE A 106 -3.81 9.52 -3.06
C ILE A 106 -2.98 10.69 -3.59
N GLY A 107 -2.82 10.79 -4.90
CA GLY A 107 -2.01 11.81 -5.57
C GLY A 107 -2.36 13.24 -5.17
N LEU A 108 -3.65 13.55 -4.94
CA LEU A 108 -4.10 14.85 -4.46
C LEU A 108 -3.60 15.17 -3.04
N VAL A 109 -3.55 14.18 -2.16
CA VAL A 109 -3.04 14.34 -0.79
C VAL A 109 -1.53 14.57 -0.82
N ILE A 110 -0.80 13.78 -1.60
CA ILE A 110 0.65 13.95 -1.80
C ILE A 110 0.94 15.32 -2.41
N SER A 111 0.12 15.77 -3.36
CA SER A 111 0.27 17.10 -3.98
C SER A 111 0.12 18.22 -2.96
N LYS A 112 -0.89 18.18 -2.07
CA LYS A 112 -1.01 19.15 -0.97
C LYS A 112 0.23 19.15 -0.08
N ALA A 113 0.76 17.97 0.25
CA ALA A 113 1.98 17.83 1.05
C ALA A 113 3.20 18.45 0.34
N LYS A 114 3.35 18.21 -0.97
CA LYS A 114 4.44 18.76 -1.79
C LYS A 114 4.34 20.27 -1.97
N ILE A 115 3.12 20.82 -2.10
CA ILE A 115 2.90 22.27 -2.11
C ILE A 115 3.36 22.88 -0.79
N PHE A 116 3.03 22.26 0.34
CA PHE A 116 3.52 22.71 1.63
C PHE A 116 5.05 22.69 1.71
N LEU A 117 5.69 21.59 1.27
CA LEU A 117 7.14 21.51 1.19
C LEU A 117 7.74 22.61 0.30
N GLN A 118 7.11 22.90 -0.86
CA GLN A 118 7.52 23.99 -1.75
C GLN A 118 7.48 25.36 -1.06
N LYS A 119 6.46 25.64 -0.22
CA LYS A 119 6.41 26.86 0.59
C LYS A 119 7.63 26.99 1.51
N LEU A 120 8.07 25.89 2.15
CA LEU A 120 9.27 25.89 3.00
C LEU A 120 10.54 26.18 2.19
N TRP A 121 10.64 25.64 0.98
CA TRP A 121 11.74 25.96 0.06
C TRP A 121 11.75 27.42 -0.33
N HIS A 122 10.58 27.99 -0.66
CA HIS A 122 10.47 29.40 -1.03
C HIS A 122 10.88 30.35 0.12
N ARG A 123 10.61 29.95 1.36
CA ARG A 123 11.06 30.65 2.58
C ARG A 123 12.52 30.41 2.93
N LYS A 124 13.26 29.63 2.12
CA LYS A 124 14.68 29.28 2.32
C LYS A 124 14.97 28.62 3.68
N LEU A 125 13.99 27.91 4.23
CA LEU A 125 14.14 27.20 5.50
C LEU A 125 15.21 26.10 5.36
N ASN A 126 16.11 25.99 6.33
CA ASN A 126 17.14 24.94 6.35
C ASN A 126 16.55 23.58 6.75
N TRP A 127 17.32 22.50 6.54
CA TRP A 127 16.86 21.13 6.81
C TRP A 127 16.48 20.88 8.27
N GLU A 128 17.35 21.32 9.19
CA GLU A 128 17.18 21.12 10.65
C GLU A 128 16.50 22.32 11.33
N GLU A 129 16.08 23.32 10.55
CA GLU A 129 15.40 24.49 11.07
C GLU A 129 13.91 24.18 11.35
N PHE A 130 13.43 24.64 12.50
CA PHE A 130 12.06 24.42 12.95
C PHE A 130 11.05 25.26 12.15
N LEU A 131 9.85 24.72 11.97
CA LEU A 131 8.72 25.48 11.46
C LEU A 131 8.37 26.60 12.46
N SER A 132 8.27 27.83 11.97
CA SER A 132 7.78 28.97 12.75
C SER A 132 6.32 28.79 13.16
N ASP A 133 5.90 29.45 14.24
CA ASP A 133 4.51 29.45 14.73
C ASP A 133 3.47 29.89 13.68
N ALA A 134 3.89 30.69 12.69
CA ALA A 134 3.02 31.10 11.59
C ALA A 134 2.68 29.98 10.58
N ILE A 135 3.47 28.90 10.53
CA ILE A 135 3.37 27.84 9.50
C ILE A 135 3.09 26.47 10.12
N ALA A 136 3.61 26.21 11.33
CA ALA A 136 3.41 24.95 12.03
C ALA A 136 1.93 24.53 12.16
N PRO A 137 0.96 25.44 12.40
CA PRO A 137 -0.45 25.09 12.46
C PRO A 137 -0.99 24.52 11.13
N GLU A 138 -0.56 25.07 9.98
CA GLU A 138 -0.96 24.57 8.66
C GLU A 138 -0.48 23.11 8.47
N TRP A 139 0.77 22.83 8.84
CA TRP A 139 1.33 21.47 8.78
C TRP A 139 0.61 20.51 9.73
N LEU A 140 0.34 20.95 10.96
CA LEU A 140 -0.34 20.12 11.96
C LEU A 140 -1.75 19.76 11.50
N HIS A 141 -2.47 20.72 10.92
CA HIS A 141 -3.79 20.47 10.33
C HIS A 141 -3.72 19.49 9.15
N PHE A 142 -2.71 19.61 8.29
CA PHE A 142 -2.50 18.63 7.23
C PHE A 142 -2.26 17.22 7.82
N VAL A 143 -1.33 17.08 8.77
CA VAL A 143 -1.01 15.78 9.38
C VAL A 143 -2.21 15.18 10.11
N SER A 144 -2.99 15.98 10.85
CA SER A 144 -4.19 15.48 11.54
C SER A 144 -5.24 14.99 10.54
N SER A 145 -5.40 15.68 9.41
CA SER A 145 -6.33 15.26 8.35
C SER A 145 -5.91 13.97 7.65
N LEU A 146 -4.64 13.58 7.69
CA LEU A 146 -4.17 12.33 7.07
C LEU A 146 -4.80 11.09 7.71
N LYS A 147 -5.26 11.15 8.97
CA LYS A 147 -5.96 10.01 9.60
C LYS A 147 -7.22 9.60 8.83
N ALA A 148 -7.87 10.53 8.13
CA ALA A 148 -9.04 10.21 7.30
C ALA A 148 -8.69 9.26 6.13
N LEU A 149 -7.42 9.14 5.75
CA LEU A 149 -6.99 8.14 4.75
C LEU A 149 -7.15 6.70 5.24
N GLU A 150 -7.19 6.46 6.56
CA GLU A 150 -7.39 5.12 7.10
C GLU A 150 -8.83 4.63 6.90
N GLU A 151 -9.77 5.55 6.71
CA GLU A 151 -11.17 5.26 6.40
C GLU A 151 -11.39 5.02 4.89
N LEU A 152 -10.44 5.47 4.05
CA LEU A 152 -10.51 5.32 2.60
C LEU A 152 -10.32 3.86 2.20
N LYS A 153 -11.37 3.28 1.63
CA LYS A 153 -11.37 1.95 1.02
C LYS A 153 -11.49 2.13 -0.49
N ILE A 154 -10.47 1.68 -1.22
CA ILE A 154 -10.46 1.74 -2.68
C ILE A 154 -10.56 0.33 -3.19
N ASP A 155 -11.70 0.01 -3.80
CA ASP A 155 -11.89 -1.28 -4.43
C ASP A 155 -10.80 -1.52 -5.47
N ARG A 156 -10.17 -2.70 -5.41
CA ARG A 156 -9.13 -3.08 -6.38
C ARG A 156 -9.73 -3.34 -7.78
N HIS A 157 -11.06 -3.44 -7.90
CA HIS A 157 -11.77 -3.67 -9.14
C HIS A 157 -12.57 -2.43 -9.58
N THR A 158 -12.55 -2.13 -10.87
CA THR A 158 -13.37 -1.07 -11.47
C THR A 158 -14.55 -1.59 -12.29
N PHE A 159 -14.48 -2.82 -12.83
CA PHE A 159 -15.47 -3.33 -13.79
C PHE A 159 -16.02 -4.76 -13.55
N CYS A 160 -15.41 -5.59 -12.68
CA CYS A 160 -15.86 -6.98 -12.45
C CYS A 160 -15.82 -7.37 -10.97
N LYS A 161 -16.96 -7.83 -10.44
CA LYS A 161 -17.17 -8.12 -9.00
C LYS A 161 -16.76 -9.53 -8.55
N ASN A 162 -16.54 -10.47 -9.47
CA ASN A 162 -16.34 -11.90 -9.15
C ASN A 162 -14.93 -12.44 -9.50
N VAL A 163 -13.90 -11.60 -9.45
CA VAL A 163 -12.52 -11.98 -9.87
C VAL A 163 -11.76 -12.62 -8.70
N CYS A 164 -11.22 -13.81 -8.90
CA CYS A 164 -10.28 -14.43 -7.96
C CYS A 164 -8.87 -13.85 -8.18
N ARG A 165 -8.28 -13.27 -7.15
CA ARG A 165 -6.99 -12.58 -7.24
C ARG A 165 -5.98 -13.18 -6.29
N ALA A 166 -4.73 -13.23 -6.75
CA ALA A 166 -3.60 -13.72 -5.97
C ALA A 166 -2.43 -12.74 -6.06
N THR A 167 -1.71 -12.62 -4.95
CA THR A 167 -0.48 -11.83 -4.81
C THR A 167 0.57 -12.65 -4.10
#